data_AF-A0A7J4UTH2-F1
#
_entry.id   AF-A0A7J4UTH2-F1
#
_cell.length_a   1.000
_cell.length_b   1.000
_cell.length_c   1.000
_cell.angle_alpha   90.00
_cell.angle_beta   90.00
_cell.angle_gamma   90.00
#
_symmetry.space_group_name_H-M   'P 1'
#
loop_
_entity.id
_entity.type
_entity.pdbx_description
1 polymer ?
#
loop_
_entity_poly.entity_id
_entity_poly.type
_entity_poly.pdbx_seq_one_letter_code
_entity_poly.pdbx_strand_id
1 'polypeptide(L)'
;MENKVYYLHSTLEIPLSEVEDHIKNLNPPEGLDSADIKRRSNTLIISAVVEDSDLGKYTPTAVIKGTVTELKLLKELTEEEIEALEPDQERPMDIIEIATFKGELDAILQNTAFQYQMFQVLCEIAERGSKGSLEAIFIEDGQLKVVKITEGEVKPAVIKITEERKDVDIENGVNWRDNKYIN
;
A
#
# COMPACT_ATOMS: atom_id res chain seq x y z
N MET A 1 -8.03 -20.30 -8.85
CA MET A 1 -6.90 -19.48 -9.36
C MET A 1 -6.45 -18.60 -8.22
N GLU A 2 -5.16 -18.28 -8.12
CA GLU A 2 -4.62 -17.56 -6.96
C GLU A 2 -4.68 -16.05 -7.19
N ASN A 3 -5.31 -15.32 -6.26
CA ASN A 3 -5.35 -13.85 -6.32
C ASN A 3 -3.95 -13.30 -6.00
N LYS A 4 -3.47 -12.35 -6.81
CA LYS A 4 -2.09 -11.87 -6.70
C LYS A 4 -1.95 -10.44 -7.17
N VAL A 5 -1.11 -9.67 -6.47
CA VAL A 5 -0.70 -8.32 -6.87
C VAL A 5 0.61 -8.40 -7.66
N TYR A 6 0.62 -7.83 -8.86
CA TYR A 6 1.80 -7.81 -9.75
C TYR A 6 2.53 -6.48 -9.70
N TYR A 7 1.77 -5.40 -9.55
CA TYR A 7 2.29 -4.05 -9.49
C TYR A 7 1.53 -3.29 -8.41
N LEU A 8 2.26 -2.50 -7.64
CA LEU A 8 1.70 -1.57 -6.68
C LEU A 8 2.65 -0.39 -6.56
N HIS A 9 2.10 0.81 -6.65
CA HIS A 9 2.78 2.05 -6.35
C HIS A 9 1.85 2.92 -5.52
N SER A 10 2.37 3.48 -4.43
CA SER A 10 1.59 4.32 -3.54
C SER A 10 2.36 5.57 -3.16
N THR A 11 1.61 6.66 -2.99
CA THR A 11 2.08 7.95 -2.46
C THR A 11 1.16 8.48 -1.35
N LEU A 12 0.32 7.63 -0.76
CA LEU A 12 -0.72 8.00 0.19
C LEU A 12 -0.16 8.71 1.44
N GLU A 13 -0.88 9.75 1.85
CA GLU A 13 -0.69 10.49 3.10
C GLU A 13 -2.05 10.64 3.78
N ILE A 14 -2.19 10.09 4.99
CA ILE A 14 -3.48 9.95 5.68
C ILE A 14 -3.26 10.24 7.17
N PRO A 15 -4.16 10.97 7.86
CA PRO A 15 -4.11 11.11 9.30
C PRO A 15 -4.01 9.75 9.98
N LEU A 16 -3.06 9.59 10.92
CA LEU A 16 -2.84 8.33 11.62
C LEU A 16 -4.11 7.88 12.35
N SER A 17 -4.86 8.83 12.92
CA SER A 17 -6.15 8.57 13.58
C SER A 17 -7.15 7.89 12.65
N GLU A 18 -7.25 8.33 11.39
CA GLU A 18 -8.16 7.72 10.42
C GLU A 18 -7.73 6.31 10.04
N VAL A 19 -6.42 6.06 9.91
CA VAL A 19 -5.88 4.72 9.66
C VAL A 19 -6.17 3.79 10.84
N GLU A 20 -5.94 4.25 12.07
CA GLU A 20 -6.22 3.46 13.27
C GLU A 20 -7.72 3.16 13.42
N ASP A 21 -8.57 4.15 13.20
CA ASP A 21 -10.02 3.99 13.28
C ASP A 21 -10.55 3.06 12.19
N HIS A 22 -9.95 3.10 11.00
CA HIS A 22 -10.27 2.16 9.94
C HIS A 22 -9.88 0.73 10.30
N ILE A 23 -8.66 0.49 10.80
CA ILE A 23 -8.22 -0.86 11.17
C ILE A 23 -9.05 -1.43 12.33
N LYS A 24 -9.43 -0.61 13.31
CA LYS A 24 -10.31 -1.04 14.42
C LYS A 24 -11.70 -1.45 13.97
N ASN A 25 -12.23 -0.79 12.93
CA ASN A 25 -13.57 -1.04 12.39
C ASN A 25 -13.51 -1.75 11.02
N LEU A 26 -12.40 -2.44 10.74
CA LEU A 26 -12.18 -3.11 9.47
C LEU A 26 -13.25 -4.19 9.28
N ASN A 27 -13.85 -4.20 8.10
CA ASN A 27 -14.63 -5.35 7.64
C ASN A 27 -13.66 -6.26 6.87
N PRO A 28 -13.15 -7.34 7.49
CA PRO A 28 -12.03 -8.07 6.92
C PRO A 28 -12.41 -8.77 5.62
N PRO A 29 -11.51 -8.77 4.61
CA PRO A 29 -11.72 -9.52 3.37
C PRO A 29 -11.73 -11.03 3.60
N GLU A 30 -12.30 -11.77 2.65
CA GLU A 30 -12.41 -13.23 2.74
C GLU A 30 -11.04 -13.91 2.95
N GLY A 31 -10.95 -14.73 4.01
CA GLY A 31 -9.73 -15.42 4.42
C GLY A 31 -8.81 -14.64 5.38
N LEU A 32 -9.19 -13.42 5.78
CA LEU A 32 -8.56 -12.67 6.86
C LEU A 32 -9.53 -12.56 8.05
N ASP A 33 -9.04 -12.73 9.28
CA ASP A 33 -9.89 -12.54 10.47
C ASP A 33 -9.84 -11.10 10.98
N SER A 34 -8.64 -10.52 11.02
CA SER A 34 -8.45 -9.10 11.36
C SER A 34 -7.09 -8.58 10.89
N ALA A 35 -6.85 -7.29 11.07
CA ALA A 35 -5.56 -6.67 10.90
C ALA A 35 -5.13 -5.98 12.21
N ASP A 36 -3.87 -6.14 12.61
CA ASP A 36 -3.32 -5.51 13.81
C ASP A 36 -2.36 -4.39 13.42
N ILE A 37 -2.49 -3.23 14.07
CA ILE A 37 -1.69 -2.04 13.81
C ILE A 37 -0.70 -1.83 14.95
N LYS A 38 0.59 -1.73 14.60
CA LYS A 38 1.68 -1.50 15.54
C LYS A 38 2.57 -0.38 15.07
N ARG A 39 2.87 0.54 15.97
CA ARG A 39 3.87 1.59 15.76
C ARG A 39 5.19 1.22 16.43
N ARG A 40 6.28 1.33 15.67
CA ARG A 40 7.65 1.22 16.19
C ARG A 40 8.42 2.46 15.78
N SER A 41 8.62 3.39 16.71
CA SER A 41 9.19 4.71 16.42
C SER A 41 8.34 5.45 15.36
N ASN A 42 8.93 5.79 14.21
CA ASN A 42 8.25 6.38 13.07
C ASN A 42 7.72 5.33 12.07
N THR A 43 7.94 4.03 12.28
CA THR A 43 7.45 3.00 11.36
C THR A 43 6.08 2.49 11.80
N LEU A 44 5.12 2.50 10.87
CA LEU A 44 3.80 1.90 11.05
C LEU A 44 3.80 0.52 10.39
N ILE A 45 3.30 -0.49 11.11
CA ILE A 45 3.26 -1.88 10.68
C ILE A 45 1.82 -2.36 10.87
N ILE A 46 1.15 -2.74 9.78
CA ILE A 46 -0.19 -3.36 9.83
C ILE A 46 -0.02 -4.81 9.40
N SER A 47 -0.33 -5.76 10.28
CA SER A 47 -0.10 -7.18 10.05
C SER A 47 -1.42 -7.93 9.90
N ALA A 48 -1.47 -8.88 8.96
CA ALA A 48 -2.59 -9.81 8.86
C ALA A 48 -2.65 -10.74 10.08
N VAL A 49 -3.84 -10.88 10.66
CA VAL A 49 -4.14 -11.81 11.76
C VAL A 49 -5.14 -12.85 11.23
N VAL A 50 -4.77 -14.12 11.37
CA VAL A 50 -5.60 -15.28 10.99
C VAL A 50 -5.49 -16.34 12.07
N GLU A 51 -6.61 -16.69 12.70
CA GLU A 51 -6.73 -17.63 13.83
C GLU A 51 -6.70 -19.09 13.34
N ASP A 52 -7.38 -19.40 12.24
CA ASP A 52 -7.54 -20.77 11.69
C ASP A 52 -6.79 -20.97 10.37
N SER A 53 -5.54 -20.51 10.28
CA SER A 53 -4.72 -20.81 9.10
C SER A 53 -3.96 -22.12 9.27
N ASP A 54 -4.08 -23.04 8.29
CA ASP A 54 -3.18 -24.20 8.10
C ASP A 54 -1.73 -23.79 7.76
N LEU A 55 -1.40 -22.50 7.90
CA LEU A 55 -0.07 -21.96 7.67
C LEU A 55 0.84 -22.39 8.82
N GLY A 56 1.95 -23.02 8.46
CA GLY A 56 2.97 -23.39 9.44
C GLY A 56 3.43 -22.17 10.25
N LYS A 57 3.83 -22.39 11.51
CA LYS A 57 4.30 -21.36 12.47
C LYS A 57 5.41 -20.43 11.94
N TYR A 58 6.02 -20.76 10.81
CA TYR A 58 7.14 -20.05 10.20
C TYR A 58 6.77 -19.33 8.90
N THR A 59 5.51 -19.40 8.46
CA THR A 59 5.07 -18.67 7.28
C THR A 59 4.71 -17.24 7.68
N PRO A 60 5.51 -16.23 7.30
CA PRO A 60 5.22 -14.86 7.67
C PRO A 60 3.99 -14.37 6.90
N THR A 61 3.03 -13.79 7.62
CA THR A 61 1.84 -13.18 7.02
C THR A 61 2.17 -11.82 6.41
N ALA A 62 1.33 -11.37 5.48
CA ALA A 62 1.49 -10.10 4.81
C ALA A 62 1.44 -8.93 5.78
N VAL A 63 2.30 -7.94 5.51
CA VAL A 63 2.47 -6.74 6.33
C VAL A 63 2.44 -5.51 5.44
N ILE A 64 1.58 -4.55 5.80
CA ILE A 64 1.64 -3.20 5.24
C ILE A 64 2.62 -2.38 6.10
N LYS A 65 3.60 -1.76 5.45
CA LYS A 65 4.59 -0.90 6.06
C LYS A 65 4.36 0.55 5.63
N GLY A 66 4.29 1.43 6.61
CA GLY A 66 4.18 2.87 6.44
C GLY A 66 5.16 3.63 7.33
N THR A 67 5.20 4.95 7.16
CA THR A 67 5.98 5.86 8.00
C THR A 67 5.07 6.94 8.58
N VAL A 68 5.18 7.20 9.88
CA VAL A 68 4.45 8.25 10.60
C VAL A 68 5.32 9.50 10.68
N THR A 69 4.75 10.64 10.30
CA THR A 69 5.39 11.96 10.39
C THR A 69 4.49 12.91 11.17
N GLU A 70 5.05 13.72 12.06
CA GLU A 70 4.33 14.79 12.74
C GLU A 70 4.25 16.03 11.83
N LEU A 71 3.03 16.53 11.64
CA LEU A 71 2.75 17.76 10.91
C LEU A 71 2.21 18.81 11.89
N LYS A 72 2.86 19.97 11.94
CA LYS A 72 2.37 21.12 12.72
C LYS A 72 1.47 21.96 11.82
N LEU A 73 0.20 22.04 12.20
CA LEU A 73 -0.81 22.83 11.51
C LEU A 73 -1.20 24.02 12.39
N LEU A 74 -1.50 25.16 11.78
CA LEU A 74 -2.08 26.27 12.53
C LEU A 74 -3.45 25.82 13.02
N LYS A 75 -3.70 25.97 14.31
CA LYS A 75 -5.01 25.65 14.88
C LYS A 75 -6.06 26.54 14.22
N GLU A 76 -7.13 25.93 13.73
CA GLU A 76 -8.31 26.67 13.30
C GLU A 76 -8.97 27.24 14.56
N LEU A 77 -8.94 28.56 14.67
CA LEU A 77 -9.57 29.30 15.77
C LEU A 77 -10.86 29.92 15.27
N THR A 78 -11.86 29.95 16.14
CA THR A 78 -13.09 30.71 15.92
C THR A 78 -12.82 32.22 15.94
N GLU A 79 -13.71 33.03 15.36
CA GLU A 79 -13.59 34.49 15.37
C GLU A 79 -13.42 35.04 16.79
N GLU A 80 -14.16 34.48 17.76
CA GLU A 80 -14.08 34.84 19.19
C GLU A 80 -12.72 34.49 19.80
N GLU A 81 -12.15 33.33 19.47
CA GLU A 81 -10.81 32.94 19.91
C GLU A 81 -9.72 33.80 19.26
N ILE A 82 -9.90 34.21 18.00
CA ILE A 82 -8.99 35.11 17.30
C ILE A 82 -9.00 36.50 17.95
N GLU A 83 -10.18 37.01 18.30
CA GLU A 83 -10.34 38.31 18.94
C GLU A 83 -9.86 38.32 20.41
N ALA A 84 -9.87 37.16 21.07
CA ALA A 84 -9.30 36.98 22.40
C ALA A 84 -7.76 36.84 22.44
N LEU A 85 -7.10 36.68 21.29
CA LEU A 85 -5.64 36.64 21.23
C LEU A 85 -5.05 38.04 21.42
N GLU A 86 -4.02 38.16 22.26
CA GLU A 86 -3.25 39.39 22.35
C GLU A 86 -2.51 39.65 21.00
N PRO A 87 -2.34 40.92 20.57
CA PRO A 87 -1.82 41.25 19.24
C PRO A 87 -0.39 40.74 18.94
N ASP A 88 0.37 40.39 19.97
CA ASP A 88 1.71 39.79 19.92
C ASP A 88 1.73 38.29 20.28
N GLN A 89 0.58 37.68 20.56
CA GLN A 89 0.47 36.28 20.91
C GLN A 89 0.58 35.39 19.66
N GLU A 90 1.51 34.43 19.68
CA GLU A 90 1.60 33.42 18.63
C GLU A 90 0.33 32.55 18.59
N ARG A 91 -0.19 32.33 17.37
CA ARG A 91 -1.35 31.45 17.21
C ARG A 91 -0.98 30.02 17.63
N PRO A 92 -1.84 29.34 18.40
CA PRO A 92 -1.64 27.95 18.76
C PRO A 92 -1.52 27.07 17.49
N MET A 93 -0.66 26.05 17.57
CA MET A 93 -0.49 25.04 16.54
C MET A 93 -1.05 23.71 17.04
N ASP A 94 -1.76 23.01 16.17
CA ASP A 94 -2.14 21.61 16.38
C ASP A 94 -1.08 20.70 15.75
N ILE A 95 -0.74 19.61 16.44
CA ILE A 95 0.17 18.60 15.93
C ILE A 95 -0.66 17.40 15.53
N ILE A 96 -0.65 17.08 14.23
CA ILE A 96 -1.34 15.92 13.68
C ILE A 96 -0.31 14.95 13.16
N GLU A 97 -0.50 13.67 13.48
CA GLU A 97 0.35 12.60 12.96
C GLU A 97 -0.22 12.09 11.63
N ILE A 98 0.64 12.00 10.62
CA ILE A 98 0.30 11.54 9.28
C ILE A 98 1.00 10.21 9.01
N ALA A 99 0.22 9.18 8.73
CA ALA A 99 0.68 7.91 8.19
C ALA A 99 0.91 8.05 6.68
N THR A 100 2.09 7.62 6.23
CA THR A 100 2.49 7.69 4.81
C THR A 100 2.84 6.30 4.30
N PHE A 101 2.25 5.92 3.17
CA PHE A 101 2.50 4.66 2.49
C PHE A 101 3.11 4.98 1.13
N LYS A 102 4.45 5.13 1.10
CA LYS A 102 5.19 5.58 -0.07
C LYS A 102 6.13 4.51 -0.58
N GLY A 103 6.03 4.18 -1.87
CA GLY A 103 6.93 3.24 -2.52
C GLY A 103 6.24 2.29 -3.48
N GLU A 104 6.97 1.23 -3.83
CA GLU A 104 6.53 0.13 -4.67
C GLU A 104 6.02 -1.05 -3.83
N LEU A 105 5.54 -2.11 -4.49
CA LEU A 105 4.97 -3.30 -3.86
C LEU A 105 5.80 -3.82 -2.68
N ASP A 106 7.09 -4.12 -2.87
CA ASP A 106 7.93 -4.72 -1.81
C ASP A 106 8.29 -3.75 -0.67
N ALA A 107 8.13 -2.45 -0.89
CA ALA A 107 8.36 -1.43 0.13
C ALA A 107 7.15 -1.27 1.06
N ILE A 108 5.95 -1.42 0.52
CA ILE A 108 4.69 -1.18 1.23
C ILE A 108 4.08 -2.49 1.69
N LEU A 109 4.02 -3.51 0.85
CA LEU A 109 3.31 -4.76 1.10
C LEU A 109 4.29 -5.93 1.09
N GLN A 110 4.74 -6.31 2.28
CA GLN A 110 5.76 -7.33 2.49
C GLN A 110 5.14 -8.68 2.80
N ASN A 111 5.87 -9.75 2.49
CA ASN A 111 5.45 -11.16 2.57
C ASN A 111 4.27 -11.49 1.63
N THR A 112 4.10 -12.79 1.34
CA THR A 112 3.15 -13.24 0.30
C THR A 112 1.89 -13.89 0.85
N ALA A 113 1.94 -14.49 2.04
CA ALA A 113 0.75 -15.11 2.65
C ALA A 113 -0.28 -14.03 3.03
N PHE A 114 -1.51 -14.15 2.54
CA PHE A 114 -2.57 -13.13 2.65
C PHE A 114 -2.24 -11.76 2.04
N GLN A 115 -1.30 -11.72 1.09
CA GLN A 115 -0.90 -10.48 0.43
C GLN A 115 -2.08 -9.80 -0.28
N TYR A 116 -2.93 -10.59 -0.94
CA TYR A 116 -4.09 -10.04 -1.65
C TYR A 116 -5.11 -9.41 -0.69
N GLN A 117 -5.38 -10.07 0.44
CA GLN A 117 -6.26 -9.55 1.49
C GLN A 117 -5.70 -8.24 2.06
N MET A 118 -4.41 -8.19 2.38
CA MET A 118 -3.78 -6.96 2.87
C MET A 118 -3.72 -5.87 1.79
N PHE A 119 -3.67 -6.22 0.51
CA PHE A 119 -3.84 -5.27 -0.57
C PHE A 119 -5.26 -4.67 -0.60
N GLN A 120 -6.30 -5.46 -0.37
CA GLN A 120 -7.68 -4.95 -0.25
C GLN A 120 -7.80 -3.98 0.93
N VAL A 121 -7.21 -4.31 2.09
CA VAL A 121 -7.14 -3.39 3.24
C VAL A 121 -6.43 -2.08 2.85
N LEU A 122 -5.33 -2.14 2.09
CA LEU A 122 -4.63 -0.94 1.62
C LEU A 122 -5.48 -0.10 0.65
N CYS A 123 -6.30 -0.74 -0.20
CA CYS A 123 -7.26 -0.03 -1.05
C CYS A 123 -8.32 0.70 -0.22
N GLU A 124 -8.89 0.06 0.81
CA GLU A 124 -9.85 0.71 1.72
C GLU A 124 -9.23 1.87 2.49
N ILE A 125 -7.96 1.75 2.89
CA ILE A 125 -7.17 2.86 3.45
C ILE A 125 -7.05 3.98 2.41
N ALA A 126 -6.72 3.66 1.16
CA ALA A 126 -6.53 4.65 0.10
C ALA A 126 -7.80 5.43 -0.24
N GLU A 127 -8.97 4.78 -0.18
CA GLU A 127 -10.29 5.43 -0.40
C GLU A 127 -10.66 6.44 0.70
N ARG A 128 -10.04 6.33 1.87
CA ARG A 128 -10.18 7.30 2.97
C ARG A 128 -9.13 8.41 2.90
N GLY A 129 -8.08 8.22 2.10
CA GLY A 129 -6.94 9.12 2.07
C GLY A 129 -7.28 10.47 1.46
N SER A 130 -6.96 11.54 2.19
CA SER A 130 -7.13 12.92 1.71
C SER A 130 -6.07 13.35 0.70
N LYS A 131 -4.93 12.65 0.63
CA LYS A 131 -3.82 13.04 -0.27
C LYS A 131 -3.04 11.83 -0.80
N GLY A 132 -2.60 11.96 -2.05
CA GLY A 132 -1.78 10.98 -2.76
C GLY A 132 -2.59 10.03 -3.63
N SER A 133 -1.92 9.01 -4.16
CA SER A 133 -2.52 8.00 -5.02
C SER A 133 -2.05 6.59 -4.67
N LEU A 134 -2.90 5.61 -4.98
CA LEU A 134 -2.58 4.18 -5.01
C LEU A 134 -2.90 3.65 -6.41
N GLU A 135 -1.91 3.03 -7.05
CA GLU A 135 -2.05 2.41 -8.35
C GLU A 135 -1.59 0.96 -8.26
N ALA A 136 -2.40 0.02 -8.73
CA ALA A 136 -2.03 -1.40 -8.67
C ALA A 136 -2.60 -2.21 -9.83
N ILE A 137 -1.87 -3.25 -10.23
CA ILE A 137 -2.28 -4.27 -11.20
C ILE A 137 -2.30 -5.61 -10.47
N PHE A 138 -3.43 -6.31 -10.53
CA PHE A 138 -3.65 -7.55 -9.80
C PHE A 138 -4.54 -8.52 -10.56
N ILE A 139 -4.50 -9.80 -10.19
CA ILE A 139 -5.47 -10.80 -10.64
C ILE A 139 -6.45 -11.08 -9.51
N GLU A 140 -7.73 -11.07 -9.87
CA GLU A 140 -8.85 -11.47 -9.03
C GLU A 140 -9.79 -12.33 -9.89
N ASP A 141 -10.18 -13.50 -9.40
CA ASP A 141 -11.04 -14.45 -10.12
C ASP A 141 -10.52 -14.83 -11.51
N GLY A 142 -9.19 -14.88 -11.67
CA GLY A 142 -8.53 -15.19 -12.94
C GLY A 142 -8.56 -14.06 -13.97
N GLN A 143 -9.02 -12.87 -13.60
CA GLN A 143 -9.06 -11.70 -14.47
C GLN A 143 -8.03 -10.67 -14.03
N LEU A 144 -7.27 -10.14 -14.99
CA LEU A 144 -6.34 -9.03 -14.75
C LEU A 144 -7.15 -7.74 -14.57
N LYS A 145 -7.01 -7.12 -13.40
CA LYS A 145 -7.65 -5.88 -13.01
C LYS A 145 -6.61 -4.80 -12.70
N VAL A 146 -7.05 -3.55 -12.79
CA VAL A 146 -6.27 -2.37 -12.40
C VAL A 146 -7.13 -1.52 -11.48
N VAL A 147 -6.50 -0.96 -10.46
CA VAL A 147 -7.11 0.07 -9.62
C VAL A 147 -6.21 1.29 -9.60
N LYS A 148 -6.84 2.46 -9.66
CA LYS A 148 -6.21 3.75 -9.40
C LYS A 148 -7.12 4.51 -8.46
N ILE A 149 -6.64 4.74 -7.25
CA ILE A 149 -7.30 5.57 -6.25
C ILE A 149 -6.48 6.85 -6.13
N THR A 150 -7.12 8.01 -6.17
CA THR A 150 -6.45 9.31 -6.06
C THR A 150 -7.31 10.19 -5.18
N GLU A 151 -6.73 10.68 -4.07
CA GLU A 151 -7.43 11.56 -3.13
C GLU A 151 -8.78 10.96 -2.66
N GLY A 152 -8.77 9.68 -2.32
CA GLY A 152 -9.95 8.96 -1.84
C GLY A 152 -10.90 8.46 -2.92
N GLU A 153 -10.72 8.87 -4.18
CA GLU A 153 -11.63 8.51 -5.26
C GLU A 153 -11.04 7.46 -6.21
N VAL A 154 -11.83 6.44 -6.51
CA VAL A 154 -11.51 5.46 -7.57
C VAL A 154 -11.61 6.15 -8.93
N LYS A 155 -10.49 6.25 -9.65
CA LYS A 155 -10.39 6.83 -10.98
C LYS A 155 -10.22 5.76 -12.05
N PRO A 156 -10.72 5.99 -13.28
CA PRO A 156 -10.48 5.10 -14.41
C PRO A 156 -8.98 4.93 -14.66
N ALA A 157 -8.53 3.68 -14.79
CA ALA A 157 -7.16 3.35 -15.12
C ALA A 157 -7.11 2.54 -16.43
N VAL A 158 -6.06 2.78 -17.23
CA VAL A 158 -5.86 2.11 -18.51
C VAL A 158 -4.55 1.33 -18.44
N ILE A 159 -4.62 0.02 -18.63
CA ILE A 159 -3.44 -0.83 -18.79
C ILE A 159 -3.02 -0.81 -20.26
N LYS A 160 -1.83 -0.30 -20.57
CA LYS A 160 -1.22 -0.46 -21.89
C LYS A 160 -0.20 -1.59 -21.85
N ILE A 161 -0.58 -2.73 -22.40
CA ILE A 161 0.34 -3.86 -22.57
C ILE A 161 1.17 -3.59 -23.83
N THR A 162 2.48 -3.56 -23.67
CA THR A 162 3.43 -3.37 -24.78
C THR A 162 4.34 -4.58 -24.81
N GLU A 163 4.30 -5.33 -25.91
CA GLU A 163 5.19 -6.47 -26.13
C GLU A 163 6.40 -6.00 -26.93
N GLU A 164 7.53 -5.82 -26.25
CA GLU A 164 8.81 -5.65 -26.95
C GLU A 164 9.33 -7.04 -27.33
N ARG A 165 9.27 -7.37 -28.63
CA ARG A 165 10.10 -8.45 -29.16
C ARG A 165 11.54 -8.01 -29.01
N LYS A 166 12.24 -8.55 -28.00
CA LYS A 166 13.70 -8.60 -28.08
C LYS A 166 14.02 -9.53 -29.24
N ASP A 167 14.51 -8.98 -30.34
CA ASP A 167 15.26 -9.77 -31.30
C ASP A 167 16.41 -10.38 -30.50
N VAL A 168 16.29 -11.66 -30.17
CA VAL A 168 17.40 -12.42 -29.63
C VAL A 168 18.40 -12.46 -30.77
N ASP A 169 19.48 -11.69 -30.68
CA ASP A 169 20.60 -11.82 -31.61
C ASP A 169 21.07 -13.28 -31.57
N ILE A 170 20.74 -14.03 -32.62
CA ILE A 170 21.17 -15.41 -32.83
C ILE A 170 22.68 -15.46 -33.15
N GLU A 171 23.41 -14.34 -33.08
CA GLU A 171 24.84 -14.29 -33.41
C GLU A 171 25.74 -15.10 -32.45
N ASN A 172 25.28 -15.51 -31.27
CA ASN A 172 26.05 -16.34 -30.33
C ASN A 172 25.38 -17.69 -29.99
N GLY A 173 24.47 -18.19 -30.83
CA GLY A 173 23.90 -19.52 -30.67
C GLY A 173 24.94 -20.61 -30.97
N VAL A 174 25.26 -21.47 -30.00
CA VAL A 174 26.13 -22.64 -30.23
C VAL A 174 25.47 -23.54 -31.28
N ASN A 175 26.11 -23.67 -32.44
CA ASN A 175 25.68 -24.56 -33.52
C ASN A 175 25.94 -26.02 -33.12
N TRP A 176 25.00 -26.60 -32.38
CA TRP A 176 25.03 -27.98 -31.88
C TRP A 176 25.11 -29.04 -32.99
N ARG A 177 24.82 -28.67 -34.25
CA ARG A 177 24.99 -29.56 -35.41
C ARG A 177 26.45 -29.75 -35.84
N ASP A 178 27.35 -28.84 -35.47
CA ASP A 178 28.78 -28.89 -35.82
C ASP A 178 29.69 -29.24 -34.62
N ASN A 179 29.12 -29.88 -33.59
CA ASN A 179 29.87 -30.19 -32.37
C ASN A 179 30.88 -31.33 -32.60
N LYS A 180 32.18 -30.98 -32.73
CA LYS A 180 33.31 -31.93 -32.88
C LYS A 180 33.55 -32.86 -31.66
N TYR A 181 32.79 -32.70 -30.58
CA TYR A 181 32.87 -33.54 -29.37
C TYR A 181 31.76 -34.59 -29.28
N ILE A 182 30.81 -34.61 -30.23
CA ILE A 182 29.81 -35.68 -30.35
C ILE A 182 30.16 -36.46 -31.62
N ASN A 183 30.94 -37.52 -31.45
CA ASN A 183 31.18 -38.55 -32.47
C ASN A 183 30.35 -39.78 -32.14
#